data_AF-A0A367LTK3-F1
#
_entry.id   AF-A0A367LTK3-F1
#
_cell.length_a   1.000
_cell.length_b   1.000
_cell.length_c   1.000
_cell.angle_alpha   90.00
_cell.angle_beta   90.00
_cell.angle_gamma   90.00
#
_symmetry.space_group_name_H-M   'P 1'
#
loop_
_entity.id
_entity.type
_entity.pdbx_description
1 polymer ?
#
loop_
_entity_poly.entity_id
_entity_poly.type
_entity_poly.pdbx_seq_one_letter_code
_entity_poly.pdbx_strand_id
1 'polypeptide(L)'
;LSRRLLARYQKGLPICAEPYRRMAETLGCSEAEVLERLRRLEADGALSRVGPVLRHQRAGASTLAALAVPEERLQRVAERISQY
;
A
#
# COMPACT_ATOMS: atom_id res chain seq x y z
N LEU A 1 -1.86 1.44 -19.98
CA LEU A 1 -1.87 0.26 -19.07
C LEU A 1 -1.89 0.65 -17.59
N SER A 2 -0.98 1.49 -17.08
CA SER A 2 -0.87 1.80 -15.64
C SER A 2 -2.17 2.27 -14.97
N ARG A 3 -2.92 3.20 -15.59
CA ARG A 3 -4.22 3.65 -15.05
C ARG A 3 -5.25 2.51 -14.93
N ARG A 4 -5.29 1.60 -15.92
CA ARG A 4 -6.20 0.43 -15.92
C ARG A 4 -5.81 -0.55 -14.81
N LEU A 5 -4.51 -0.79 -14.63
CA LEU A 5 -3.96 -1.62 -13.56
C LEU A 5 -4.37 -1.07 -12.18
N LEU A 6 -4.11 0.22 -11.93
CA LEU A 6 -4.46 0.88 -10.66
C LEU A 6 -5.97 0.91 -10.42
N ALA A 7 -6.77 1.26 -11.42
CA ALA A 7 -8.23 1.26 -11.30
C ALA A 7 -8.78 -0.12 -10.94
N ARG A 8 -8.20 -1.19 -11.51
CA ARG A 8 -8.72 -2.55 -11.33
C ARG A 8 -8.22 -3.27 -10.08
N TYR A 9 -6.96 -3.03 -9.69
CA TYR A 9 -6.25 -3.83 -8.69
C TYR A 9 -5.74 -3.04 -7.48
N GLN A 10 -6.30 -1.86 -7.20
CA GLN A 10 -6.16 -1.21 -5.88
C GLN A 10 -6.68 -2.11 -4.74
N LYS A 11 -7.65 -2.98 -5.03
CA LYS A 11 -8.19 -4.01 -4.14
C LYS A 11 -8.43 -5.28 -4.94
N GLY A 12 -8.45 -6.43 -4.26
CA GLY A 12 -8.83 -7.69 -4.89
C GLY A 12 -7.80 -8.20 -5.91
N LEU A 13 -6.52 -8.15 -5.55
CA LEU A 13 -5.47 -8.84 -6.29
C LEU A 13 -5.79 -10.35 -6.32
N PRO A 14 -5.66 -11.04 -7.47
CA PRO A 14 -6.02 -12.45 -7.57
C PRO A 14 -5.24 -13.32 -6.58
N ILE A 15 -5.93 -14.16 -5.81
CA ILE A 15 -5.29 -15.12 -4.90
C ILE A 15 -5.19 -16.46 -5.62
N CYS A 16 -4.04 -16.69 -6.26
CA CYS A 16 -3.73 -17.90 -7.02
C CYS A 16 -2.20 -18.01 -7.18
N ALA A 17 -1.72 -19.10 -7.80
CA ALA A 17 -0.29 -19.35 -7.99
C ALA A 17 0.39 -18.31 -8.91
N GLU A 18 -0.30 -17.82 -9.94
CA GLU A 18 0.24 -16.88 -10.94
C GLU A 18 -0.61 -15.59 -11.00
N PRO A 19 -0.57 -14.75 -9.94
CA PRO A 19 -1.50 -13.62 -9.82
C PRO A 19 -1.31 -12.56 -10.91
N TYR A 20 -0.06 -12.26 -11.29
CA TYR A 20 0.23 -11.25 -12.30
C TYR A 20 -0.13 -11.72 -13.71
N ARG A 21 0.01 -13.01 -14.02
CA ARG A 21 -0.53 -13.62 -15.23
C ARG A 21 -2.05 -13.46 -15.32
N ARG A 22 -2.78 -13.75 -14.24
CA ARG A 22 -4.25 -13.56 -14.19
C ARG A 22 -4.65 -12.09 -14.33
N MET A 23 -3.86 -11.17 -13.78
CA MET A 23 -4.04 -9.73 -14.01
C MET A 23 -3.83 -9.37 -15.48
N ALA A 24 -2.80 -9.92 -16.11
CA ALA A 24 -2.45 -9.67 -17.50
C ALA A 24 -3.54 -10.14 -18.45
N GLU A 25 -4.07 -11.36 -18.26
CA GLU A 25 -5.21 -11.92 -18.98
C GLU A 25 -6.43 -10.98 -18.89
N THR A 26 -6.77 -10.53 -17.68
CA THR A 26 -7.90 -9.63 -17.44
C THR A 26 -7.70 -8.26 -18.10
N LEU A 27 -6.46 -7.78 -18.16
CA LEU A 27 -6.11 -6.49 -18.75
C LEU A 27 -5.81 -6.58 -20.26
N GLY A 28 -5.81 -7.77 -20.87
CA GLY A 28 -5.48 -7.97 -22.27
C GLY A 28 -4.05 -7.54 -22.60
N CYS A 29 -3.09 -7.89 -21.75
CA CYS A 29 -1.66 -7.60 -21.93
C CYS A 29 -0.81 -8.80 -21.47
N SER A 30 0.51 -8.68 -21.58
CA SER A 30 1.45 -9.68 -21.07
C SER A 30 1.76 -9.49 -19.58
N GLU A 31 2.16 -10.57 -18.91
CA GLU A 31 2.62 -10.52 -17.52
C GLU A 31 3.86 -9.62 -17.34
N ALA A 32 4.76 -9.64 -18.31
CA ALA A 32 5.94 -8.78 -18.33
C ALA A 32 5.56 -7.30 -18.31
N GLU A 33 4.55 -6.89 -19.08
CA GLU A 33 4.05 -5.51 -19.06
C GLU A 33 3.43 -5.15 -17.71
N VAL A 34 2.68 -6.06 -17.06
CA VAL A 34 2.12 -5.82 -15.72
C VAL A 34 3.24 -5.56 -14.72
N LEU A 35 4.25 -6.43 -14.68
CA LEU A 35 5.40 -6.31 -13.77
C LEU A 35 6.22 -5.04 -14.05
N GLU A 36 6.46 -4.72 -15.32
CA GLU A 36 7.15 -3.49 -15.70
C GLU A 36 6.38 -2.24 -15.24
N ARG A 37 5.05 -2.20 -15.41
CA ARG A 37 4.25 -1.06 -14.94
C ARG A 37 4.27 -0.95 -13.42
N LEU A 38 4.21 -2.06 -12.69
CA LEU A 38 4.32 -2.03 -11.23
C LEU A 38 5.67 -1.47 -10.78
N ARG A 39 6.78 -1.94 -11.36
CA ARG A 39 8.12 -1.43 -11.05
C ARG A 39 8.28 0.05 -11.34
N ARG A 40 7.74 0.54 -12.46
CA ARG A 40 7.76 1.98 -12.77
C ARG A 40 6.97 2.79 -11.75
N LEU A 41 5.77 2.33 -11.38
CA LEU A 41 4.95 3.01 -10.38
C LEU A 41 5.62 3.05 -8.99
N GLU A 42 6.36 2.00 -8.64
CA GLU A 42 7.16 1.95 -7.42
C GLU A 42 8.33 2.95 -7.48
N ALA A 43 9.08 2.97 -8.58
CA ALA A 43 10.19 3.90 -8.79
C ALA A 43 9.74 5.38 -8.78
N ASP A 44 8.56 5.67 -9.32
CA ASP A 44 7.97 7.02 -9.36
C ASP A 44 7.30 7.42 -8.03
N GLY A 45 7.30 6.54 -7.02
CA GLY A 45 6.67 6.77 -5.71
C GLY A 45 5.13 6.71 -5.71
N ALA A 46 4.51 6.38 -6.85
CA ALA A 46 3.05 6.26 -6.98
C ALA A 46 2.50 4.94 -6.38
N LEU A 47 3.34 3.92 -6.23
CA LEU A 47 3.02 2.64 -5.60
C LEU A 47 3.95 2.41 -4.40
N SER A 48 3.38 2.44 -3.19
CA SER A 48 4.17 2.24 -1.96
C SER A 48 4.49 0.77 -1.69
N ARG A 49 3.54 -0.14 -1.92
CA ARG A 49 3.70 -1.60 -1.74
C ARG A 49 2.59 -2.38 -2.42
N VAL A 50 2.90 -3.62 -2.81
CA VAL A 50 1.91 -4.65 -3.14
C VAL A 50 1.92 -5.70 -2.03
N GLY A 51 0.78 -5.92 -1.39
CA GLY A 51 0.70 -6.89 -0.30
C GLY A 51 -0.67 -6.96 0.37
N PRO A 52 -0.83 -7.85 1.34
CA PRO A 52 -2.08 -7.99 2.08
C PRO A 52 -2.37 -6.72 2.90
N VAL A 53 -3.63 -6.30 2.92
CA VAL A 53 -4.14 -5.26 3.82
C VAL A 53 -5.00 -5.93 4.87
N LEU A 54 -4.50 -5.95 6.11
CA LEU A 54 -5.22 -6.50 7.25
C LEU A 54 -6.19 -5.47 7.82
N ARG A 55 -7.41 -5.89 8.17
CA ARG A 55 -8.35 -5.01 8.87
C ARG A 55 -7.89 -4.85 10.33
N HIS A 56 -7.53 -3.63 10.71
CA HIS A 56 -7.07 -3.28 12.06
C HIS A 56 -8.01 -3.76 13.18
N GLN A 57 -9.33 -3.74 12.96
CA GLN A 57 -10.34 -4.25 13.91
C GLN A 57 -10.15 -5.72 14.31
N ARG A 58 -9.44 -6.51 13.48
CA ARG A 58 -9.12 -7.92 13.75
C ARG A 58 -7.68 -8.12 14.23
N ALA A 59 -6.87 -7.06 14.22
CA ALA A 59 -5.46 -7.10 14.61
C ALA A 59 -5.22 -6.58 16.03
N GLY A 60 -6.18 -5.84 16.60
CA GLY A 60 -6.11 -5.32 17.97
C GLY A 60 -7.09 -4.17 18.21
N ALA A 61 -6.90 -3.45 19.32
CA ALA A 61 -7.61 -2.22 19.61
C ALA A 61 -6.76 -1.01 19.19
N SER A 62 -7.40 0.02 18.63
CA SER A 62 -6.77 1.28 18.26
C SER A 62 -7.61 2.45 18.75
N THR A 63 -6.97 3.50 19.27
CA THR A 63 -7.65 4.75 19.64
C THR A 63 -6.89 5.95 19.07
N LEU A 64 -7.62 7.00 18.69
CA LEU A 64 -7.03 8.28 18.33
C LEU A 64 -6.83 9.11 19.61
N ALA A 65 -5.61 9.56 19.86
CA ALA A 65 -5.28 10.47 20.96
C ALA A 65 -4.70 11.78 20.41
N ALA A 66 -5.16 12.91 20.94
CA ALA A 66 -4.63 14.23 20.65
C ALA A 66 -3.96 14.80 21.90
N LEU A 67 -2.76 15.34 21.75
CA LEU A 67 -1.99 15.91 22.85
C LEU A 67 -1.72 17.39 22.58
N ALA A 68 -2.03 18.24 23.55
CA ALA A 68 -1.58 19.64 23.54
C ALA A 68 -0.16 19.69 24.12
N VAL A 69 0.83 20.01 23.27
CA VAL A 69 2.25 20.02 23.64
C VAL A 69 2.83 21.39 23.31
N PRO A 70 3.55 22.04 24.25
CA PRO A 70 4.31 23.26 23.96
C PRO A 70 5.31 23.03 22.81
N GLU A 71 5.48 24.02 21.94
CA GLU A 71 6.28 23.89 20.70
C GLU A 71 7.72 23.44 20.99
N GLU A 72 8.32 23.94 22.07
CA GLU A 72 9.69 23.63 22.48
C GLU A 72 9.87 22.14 22.86
N ARG A 73 8.77 21.44 23.14
CA ARG A 73 8.76 20.03 23.54
C ARG A 73 8.20 19.10 22.48
N LEU A 74 7.66 19.63 21.38
CA LEU A 74 6.93 18.85 20.38
C LEU A 74 7.76 17.70 19.82
N GLN A 75 8.99 17.99 19.39
CA GLN A 75 9.91 17.00 18.81
C GLN A 75 10.21 15.85 19.78
N ARG A 76 10.58 16.17 21.02
CA ARG A 76 10.90 15.19 22.06
C ARG A 76 9.70 14.30 22.39
N VAL A 77 8.49 14.86 22.43
CA VAL A 77 7.26 14.10 22.71
C VAL A 77 6.92 13.18 21.53
N ALA A 78 7.03 13.68 20.28
CA ALA A 78 6.80 12.89 19.08
C ALA A 78 7.76 11.69 18.99
N GLU A 79 9.05 11.92 19.19
CA GLU A 79 10.07 10.85 19.20
C GLU A 79 9.77 9.78 20.23
N ARG A 80 9.32 10.17 21.44
CA ARG A 80 8.97 9.22 22.49
C ARG A 80 7.75 8.37 22.15
N ILE A 81 6.78 8.93 21.43
CA ILE A 81 5.59 8.20 20.97
C ILE A 81 5.97 7.21 19.86
N SER A 82 6.77 7.65 18.88
CA SER A 82 7.17 6.84 17.73
C SER A 82 8.19 5.73 18.04
N GLN A 83 8.68 5.63 19.27
CA GLN A 83 9.57 4.55 19.73
C GLN A 83 8.86 3.19 19.91
N TYR A 84 7.53 3.19 19.97
CA TYR A 84 6.69 1.99 20.17
C TYR A 84 5.91 1.67 18.90
#